data_AF-A0A8D8G3U2-F1
#
_entry.id   AF-A0A8D8G3U2-F1
#
_cell.length_a   1.000
_cell.length_b   1.000
_cell.length_c   1.000
_cell.angle_alpha   90.00
_cell.angle_beta   90.00
_cell.angle_gamma   90.00
#
_symmetry.space_group_name_H-M   'P 1'
#
loop_
_entity.id
_entity.type
_entity.pdbx_description
1 polymer ?
#
loop_
_entity_poly.entity_id
_entity_poly.type
_entity_poly.pdbx_seq_one_letter_code
_entity_poly.pdbx_strand_id
1 'polypeptide(L)'
;MFHSLRFAAKSSLANQIRTPQGLTRSLHLKPPALAGHSKWQNIRHIKALNDGRKSTLFIKLARQMRLAMQAGGPNPAVNATLRAAIDEALKKNMPNSTIQGVLKKFATQQSAAQLKKFTVEIKAFDQVNLICVLYTDR
;
A
#
# COMPACT_ATOMS: atom_id res chain seq x y z
N MET A 1 13.09 -35.44 -86.81
CA MET A 1 13.60 -35.48 -85.42
C MET A 1 13.69 -34.05 -84.92
N PHE A 2 12.96 -33.75 -83.84
CA PHE A 2 12.61 -32.40 -83.38
C PHE A 2 13.80 -31.58 -82.84
N HIS A 3 13.74 -30.27 -83.08
CA HIS A 3 14.64 -29.21 -82.60
C HIS A 3 14.49 -28.95 -81.09
N SER A 4 15.55 -28.43 -80.44
CA SER A 4 15.47 -27.54 -79.26
C SER A 4 16.86 -26.93 -78.97
N LEU A 5 17.18 -25.74 -79.47
CA LEU A 5 17.05 -24.42 -78.81
C LEU A 5 17.94 -24.21 -77.56
N ARG A 6 18.97 -23.38 -77.77
CA ARG A 6 19.79 -22.73 -76.75
C ARG A 6 18.92 -21.84 -75.87
N PHE A 7 19.08 -21.92 -74.55
CA PHE A 7 18.59 -20.91 -73.61
C PHE A 7 19.77 -20.26 -72.88
N ALA A 8 20.00 -18.99 -73.19
CA ALA A 8 20.88 -18.11 -72.45
C ALA A 8 20.10 -17.55 -71.24
N ALA A 9 20.57 -17.82 -70.03
CA ALA A 9 20.04 -17.20 -68.81
C ALA A 9 20.71 -15.84 -68.60
N LYS A 10 19.88 -14.80 -68.65
CA LYS A 10 20.20 -13.40 -68.40
C LYS A 10 20.58 -13.15 -66.93
N SER A 11 21.64 -12.36 -66.78
CA SER A 11 21.86 -11.28 -65.79
C SER A 11 20.92 -11.21 -64.57
N SER A 12 21.50 -11.25 -63.36
CA SER A 12 20.93 -10.52 -62.23
C SER A 12 22.05 -10.00 -61.32
N LEU A 13 22.21 -8.68 -61.36
CA LEU A 13 23.04 -7.88 -60.48
C LEU A 13 22.56 -8.05 -59.04
N ALA A 14 23.20 -8.94 -58.28
CA ALA A 14 23.00 -9.01 -56.84
C ALA A 14 23.75 -7.86 -56.17
N ASN A 15 23.04 -6.74 -56.02
CA ASN A 15 23.47 -5.57 -55.26
C ASN A 15 23.72 -5.99 -53.80
N GLN A 16 25.00 -5.99 -53.37
CA GLN A 16 25.38 -6.26 -51.99
C GLN A 16 24.96 -5.09 -51.10
N ILE A 17 23.80 -5.21 -50.46
CA ILE A 17 23.42 -4.34 -49.35
C ILE A 17 24.25 -4.78 -48.13
N ARG A 18 25.31 -4.03 -47.82
CA ARG A 18 26.02 -4.14 -46.54
C ARG A 18 25.06 -3.73 -45.43
N THR A 19 24.61 -4.67 -44.60
CA THR A 19 23.88 -4.34 -43.38
C THR A 19 24.85 -3.70 -42.37
N PRO A 20 24.46 -2.63 -41.66
CA PRO A 20 25.33 -2.02 -40.66
C PRO A 20 25.40 -2.95 -39.45
N GLN A 21 26.61 -3.31 -39.03
CA GLN A 21 26.82 -3.95 -37.73
C GLN A 21 26.58 -2.90 -36.63
N GLY A 22 25.36 -2.89 -36.10
CA GLY A 22 24.94 -1.99 -35.01
C GLY A 22 24.29 -2.76 -33.87
N LEU A 23 25.06 -2.90 -32.78
CA LEU A 23 24.70 -3.24 -31.39
C LEU A 23 23.23 -3.64 -31.11
N THR A 24 22.93 -4.93 -31.19
CA THR A 24 21.74 -5.49 -30.54
C THR A 24 22.05 -5.70 -29.06
N ARG A 25 21.71 -4.71 -28.21
CA ARG A 25 21.58 -4.96 -26.77
C ARG A 25 20.47 -6.00 -26.60
N SER A 26 20.85 -7.25 -26.29
CA SER A 26 19.88 -8.27 -25.92
C SER A 26 19.19 -7.83 -24.64
N LEU A 27 17.94 -7.38 -24.76
CA LEU A 27 17.09 -7.19 -23.59
C LEU A 27 16.80 -8.59 -23.05
N HIS A 28 17.60 -9.06 -22.10
CA HIS A 28 17.29 -10.24 -21.32
C HIS A 28 16.08 -9.91 -20.42
N LEU A 29 14.89 -9.99 -21.00
CA LEU A 29 13.64 -9.87 -20.29
C LEU A 29 13.43 -11.20 -19.56
N LYS A 30 13.59 -11.17 -18.24
CA LYS A 30 13.22 -12.29 -17.39
C LYS A 30 11.72 -12.55 -17.63
N PRO A 31 11.31 -13.75 -18.08
CA PRO A 31 9.88 -14.02 -18.26
C PRO A 31 9.18 -13.78 -16.92
N PRO A 32 7.98 -13.16 -16.89
CA PRO A 32 7.25 -12.98 -15.64
C PRO A 32 7.05 -14.37 -15.04
N ALA A 33 7.62 -14.61 -13.86
CA ALA A 33 7.40 -15.84 -13.13
C ALA A 33 5.91 -15.90 -12.79
N LEU A 34 5.13 -16.59 -13.63
CA LEU A 34 3.74 -16.85 -13.38
C LEU A 34 3.66 -17.72 -12.13
N ALA A 35 2.90 -17.26 -11.14
CA ALA A 35 2.67 -17.97 -9.89
C ALA A 35 1.92 -19.29 -10.14
N GLY A 36 2.64 -20.34 -10.52
CA GLY A 36 2.13 -21.69 -10.68
C GLY A 36 2.00 -22.43 -9.34
N HIS A 37 0.91 -23.17 -9.17
CA HIS A 37 0.58 -24.11 -8.06
C HIS A 37 0.43 -23.58 -6.62
N SER A 38 0.76 -22.32 -6.35
CA SER A 38 0.71 -21.73 -4.99
C SER A 38 -0.27 -20.54 -4.88
N LYS A 39 -1.24 -20.44 -5.79
CA LYS A 39 -2.18 -19.30 -5.88
C LYS A 39 -2.86 -19.00 -4.54
N TRP A 40 -3.35 -20.03 -3.85
CA TRP A 40 -4.01 -19.85 -2.56
C TRP A 40 -3.04 -19.38 -1.45
N GLN A 41 -1.81 -19.91 -1.40
CA GLN A 41 -0.82 -19.47 -0.41
C GLN A 41 -0.42 -18.01 -0.66
N ASN A 42 -0.18 -17.63 -1.92
CA ASN A 42 0.12 -16.25 -2.28
C ASN A 42 -1.04 -15.30 -1.92
N ILE A 43 -2.28 -15.67 -2.25
CA ILE A 43 -3.48 -14.90 -1.85
C ILE A 43 -3.55 -14.79 -0.32
N ARG A 44 -3.30 -15.88 0.42
CA ARG A 44 -3.31 -15.89 1.88
C ARG A 44 -2.26 -14.94 2.46
N HIS A 45 -1.02 -14.98 1.97
CA HIS A 45 0.05 -14.10 2.46
C HIS A 45 -0.26 -12.62 2.17
N ILE A 46 -0.68 -12.30 0.95
CA ILE A 46 -1.05 -10.92 0.57
C ILE A 46 -2.23 -10.44 1.41
N LYS A 47 -3.26 -11.28 1.59
CA LYS A 47 -4.42 -10.96 2.40
C LYS A 47 -4.05 -10.75 3.87
N ALA A 48 -3.22 -11.61 4.45
CA ALA A 48 -2.76 -11.48 5.83
C ALA A 48 -1.99 -10.16 6.06
N LEU A 49 -1.11 -9.77 5.13
CA LEU A 49 -0.39 -8.50 5.21
C LEU A 49 -1.34 -7.30 5.10
N ASN A 50 -2.31 -7.35 4.19
CA ASN A 50 -3.29 -6.29 4.01
C ASN A 50 -4.25 -6.19 5.20
N ASP A 51 -4.70 -7.31 5.75
CA ASP A 51 -5.56 -7.37 6.93
C ASP A 51 -4.80 -6.85 8.16
N GLY A 52 -3.50 -7.15 8.30
CA GLY A 52 -2.63 -6.57 9.33
C GLY A 52 -2.45 -5.06 9.21
N ARG A 53 -2.29 -4.54 7.99
CA ARG A 53 -2.26 -3.08 7.74
C ARG A 53 -3.60 -2.42 8.07
N LYS A 54 -4.71 -3.07 7.72
CA LYS A 54 -6.06 -2.55 8.01
C LYS A 54 -6.37 -2.56 9.50
N SER A 55 -6.01 -3.63 10.22
CA SER A 55 -6.23 -3.72 11.67
C SER A 55 -5.42 -2.67 12.44
N THR A 56 -4.16 -2.45 12.06
CA THR A 56 -3.33 -1.39 12.68
C THR A 56 -3.89 0.01 12.41
N LEU A 57 -4.42 0.29 11.20
CA LEU A 57 -5.12 1.54 10.91
C LEU A 57 -6.37 1.72 11.78
N PHE A 58 -7.16 0.66 11.97
CA PHE A 58 -8.36 0.70 12.81
C PHE A 58 -8.04 0.96 14.28
N ILE A 59 -6.95 0.38 14.79
CA ILE A 59 -6.48 0.65 16.15
C ILE A 59 -6.08 2.12 16.31
N LYS A 60 -5.41 2.71 15.30
CA LYS A 60 -5.02 4.14 15.31
C LYS A 60 -6.24 5.06 15.33
N LEU A 61 -7.24 4.80 14.48
CA LEU A 61 -8.50 5.57 14.45
C LEU A 61 -9.28 5.45 15.76
N ALA A 62 -9.36 4.25 16.34
CA ALA A 62 -9.98 4.05 17.65
C ALA A 62 -9.27 4.82 18.77
N ARG A 63 -7.94 4.90 18.73
CA ARG A 63 -7.14 5.71 19.67
C ARG A 63 -7.40 7.20 19.47
N GLN A 64 -7.49 7.68 18.23
CA GLN A 64 -7.83 9.09 17.94
C GLN A 64 -9.22 9.45 18.48
N MET A 65 -10.23 8.61 18.27
CA MET A 65 -11.56 8.80 18.86
C MET A 65 -11.50 8.88 20.38
N ARG A 66 -10.74 7.99 21.04
CA ARG A 66 -10.55 8.02 22.49
C ARG A 66 -9.93 9.33 22.99
N LEU A 67 -8.88 9.82 22.32
CA LEU A 67 -8.23 11.08 22.67
C LEU A 67 -9.18 12.27 22.51
N ALA A 68 -9.94 12.31 21.43
CA ALA A 68 -10.96 13.33 21.20
C ALA A 68 -12.04 13.30 22.30
N MET A 69 -12.51 12.11 22.68
CA MET A 69 -13.49 11.94 23.76
C MET A 69 -12.95 12.37 25.13
N GLN A 70 -11.67 12.11 25.41
CA GLN A 70 -11.03 12.53 26.65
C GLN A 70 -10.91 14.06 26.74
N ALA A 71 -10.68 14.74 25.61
CA ALA A 71 -10.54 16.20 25.57
C ALA A 71 -11.89 16.95 25.61
N GLY A 72 -12.92 16.44 24.93
CA GLY A 72 -14.18 17.19 24.70
C GLY A 72 -15.47 16.41 25.01
N GLY A 73 -15.37 15.29 25.70
CA GLY A 73 -16.52 14.45 26.06
C GLY A 73 -17.02 13.53 24.93
N PRO A 74 -17.98 12.64 25.23
CA PRO A 74 -18.40 11.56 24.34
C PRO A 74 -19.42 11.97 23.26
N ASN A 75 -19.90 13.22 23.26
CA ASN A 75 -20.95 13.66 22.35
C ASN A 75 -20.36 14.25 21.04
N PRO A 76 -20.59 13.61 19.87
CA PRO A 76 -20.04 14.08 18.59
C PRO A 76 -20.69 15.38 18.07
N ALA A 77 -21.89 15.74 18.55
CA ALA A 77 -22.53 17.00 18.16
C ALA A 77 -21.84 18.23 18.77
N VAL A 78 -21.25 18.07 19.94
CA VAL A 78 -20.58 19.15 20.69
C VAL A 78 -19.07 19.17 20.39
N ASN A 79 -18.48 18.01 20.13
CA ASN A 79 -17.04 17.86 19.94
C ASN A 79 -16.66 17.74 18.46
N ALA A 80 -16.21 18.84 17.86
CA ALA A 80 -15.77 18.89 16.47
C ALA A 80 -14.61 17.92 16.16
N THR A 81 -13.70 17.70 17.12
CA THR A 81 -12.56 16.78 16.92
C THR A 81 -13.01 15.32 16.85
N LEU A 82 -14.01 14.95 17.65
CA LEU A 82 -14.59 13.61 17.63
C LEU A 82 -15.35 13.38 16.31
N ARG A 83 -16.11 14.38 15.85
CA ARG A 83 -16.80 14.30 14.55
C ARG A 83 -15.82 14.07 13.40
N ALA A 84 -14.73 14.85 13.35
CA ALA A 84 -13.70 14.68 12.33
C ALA A 84 -13.07 13.27 12.37
N ALA A 85 -12.79 12.73 13.56
CA ALA A 85 -12.25 11.38 13.72
C ALA A 85 -13.23 10.29 13.25
N ILE A 86 -14.54 10.47 13.48
CA ILE A 86 -15.58 9.56 12.98
C ILE A 86 -15.64 9.62 11.44
N ASP A 87 -15.60 10.82 10.86
CA ASP A 87 -15.61 11.01 9.41
C ASP A 87 -14.39 10.36 8.74
N GLU A 88 -13.21 10.48 9.36
CA GLU A 88 -11.99 9.78 8.92
C GLU A 88 -12.14 8.25 8.99
N ALA A 89 -12.75 7.73 10.06
CA ALA A 89 -12.99 6.29 10.21
C ALA A 89 -13.94 5.76 9.12
N LEU A 90 -15.00 6.51 8.80
CA LEU A 90 -15.93 6.18 7.72
C LEU A 90 -15.24 6.20 6.36
N LYS A 91 -14.41 7.22 6.08
CA LYS A 91 -13.58 7.30 4.86
C LYS A 91 -12.63 6.10 4.70
N LYS A 92 -12.23 5.46 5.81
CA LYS A 92 -11.37 4.26 5.81
C LYS A 92 -12.16 2.95 5.84
N ASN A 93 -13.46 2.99 5.58
CA ASN A 93 -14.35 1.81 5.58
C ASN A 93 -14.32 1.05 6.92
N MET A 94 -14.22 1.77 8.05
CA MET A 94 -14.44 1.17 9.36
C MET A 94 -15.94 0.87 9.54
N PRO A 95 -16.34 -0.35 9.95
CA PRO A 95 -17.75 -0.67 10.16
C PRO A 95 -18.40 0.19 11.26
N ASN A 96 -19.64 0.61 11.04
CA ASN A 96 -20.41 1.40 12.01
C ASN A 96 -20.55 0.71 13.38
N SER A 97 -20.67 -0.62 13.39
CA SER A 97 -20.72 -1.40 14.64
C SER A 97 -19.45 -1.27 15.47
N THR A 98 -18.28 -1.18 14.81
CA THR A 98 -16.99 -0.95 15.47
C THR A 98 -16.91 0.47 16.04
N ILE A 99 -17.33 1.48 15.27
CA ILE A 99 -17.34 2.88 15.72
C ILE A 99 -18.25 3.04 16.94
N GLN A 100 -19.48 2.54 16.87
CA GLN A 100 -20.42 2.57 18.00
C GLN A 100 -19.90 1.80 19.21
N GLY A 101 -19.22 0.66 18.98
CA GLY A 101 -18.58 -0.11 20.04
C GLY A 101 -17.48 0.69 20.76
N VAL A 102 -16.67 1.44 20.02
CA VAL A 102 -15.66 2.35 20.57
C VAL A 102 -16.32 3.45 21.41
N LEU A 103 -17.32 4.15 20.86
CA LEU A 103 -18.02 5.23 21.55
C LEU A 103 -18.69 4.75 22.84
N LYS A 104 -19.39 3.61 22.80
CA LYS A 104 -20.06 3.04 23.98
C LYS A 104 -19.06 2.63 25.06
N LYS A 105 -17.97 1.95 24.68
CA LYS A 105 -16.92 1.53 25.63
C LYS A 105 -16.32 2.70 26.39
N PHE A 106 -16.06 3.81 25.70
CA PHE A 106 -15.47 5.00 26.33
C PHE A 106 -16.48 5.86 27.08
N ALA A 107 -17.75 5.87 26.67
CA ALA A 107 -18.80 6.54 27.43
C ALA A 107 -19.09 5.84 28.77
N THR A 108 -19.04 4.50 28.83
CA THR A 108 -19.33 3.75 30.07
C THR A 108 -18.12 3.63 31.00
N GLN A 109 -16.90 3.55 30.47
CA GLN A 109 -15.69 3.43 31.28
C GLN A 109 -15.05 4.80 31.55
N GLN A 110 -15.71 5.63 32.36
CA GLN A 110 -15.15 6.92 32.79
C GLN A 110 -13.87 6.78 33.63
N SER A 111 -13.67 5.62 34.27
CA SER A 111 -12.43 5.25 34.97
C SER A 111 -11.35 4.65 34.07
N ALA A 112 -11.57 4.55 32.75
CA ALA A 112 -10.56 4.03 31.85
C ALA A 112 -9.30 4.90 31.93
N ALA A 113 -8.14 4.24 32.06
CA ALA A 113 -6.86 4.90 32.22
C ALA A 113 -6.67 6.02 31.18
N GLN A 114 -6.38 7.21 31.68
CA GLN A 114 -6.25 8.41 30.85
C GLN A 114 -5.06 8.24 29.91
N LEU A 115 -5.26 8.44 28.60
CA LEU A 115 -4.15 8.48 27.67
C LEU A 115 -3.39 9.78 27.91
N LYS A 116 -2.10 9.67 28.22
CA LYS A 116 -1.18 10.79 28.36
C LYS A 116 -0.37 10.94 27.09
N LYS A 117 -0.14 12.19 26.69
CA LYS A 117 0.72 12.55 25.55
C LYS A 117 2.15 12.68 26.05
N PHE A 118 3.06 11.92 25.45
CA PHE A 118 4.50 12.03 25.66
C PHE A 118 5.16 12.40 24.34
N THR A 119 6.06 13.37 24.38
CA THR A 119 6.90 13.71 23.23
C THR A 119 8.31 13.27 23.58
N VAL A 120 8.85 12.35 22.78
CA VAL A 120 10.23 11.87 22.92
C VAL A 120 11.00 12.36 21.71
N GLU A 121 12.04 13.14 21.96
CA GLU A 121 12.97 13.60 20.94
C GLU A 121 14.18 12.67 20.95
N ILE A 122 14.48 12.09 19.79
CA ILE A 122 15.60 11.17 19.63
C ILE A 122 16.52 11.77 18.57
N LYS A 123 17.74 12.10 18.96
CA LYS A 123 18.80 12.43 18.01
C LYS A 123 19.40 11.12 17.51
N ALA A 124 19.28 10.85 16.21
CA ALA A 124 19.69 9.59 15.61
C ALA A 124 20.48 9.88 14.34
N PHE A 125 21.74 9.45 14.26
CA PHE A 125 22.71 9.93 13.28
C PHE A 125 22.93 11.45 13.41
N ASP A 126 24.17 11.89 13.31
CA ASP A 126 24.66 13.21 13.77
C ASP A 126 23.76 14.42 13.40
N GLN A 127 23.05 14.35 12.26
CA GLN A 127 22.19 15.42 11.76
C GLN A 127 20.68 15.09 11.65
N VAL A 128 20.18 13.94 12.14
CA VAL A 128 18.75 13.61 12.06
C VAL A 128 18.09 13.60 13.45
N ASN A 129 17.02 14.39 13.58
CA ASN A 129 16.19 14.43 14.78
C ASN A 129 14.85 13.75 14.50
N LEU A 130 14.47 12.80 15.35
CA LEU A 130 13.19 12.10 15.32
C LEU A 130 12.32 12.62 16.46
N ILE A 131 11.13 13.13 16.13
CA ILE A 131 10.13 13.53 17.13
C ILE A 131 9.05 12.45 17.17
N CYS A 132 9.02 11.70 18.25
CA CYS A 132 8.05 10.65 18.50
C CYS A 132 6.98 11.15 19.46
N VAL A 133 5.75 11.33 18.96
CA VAL A 133 4.58 11.63 19.81
C VAL A 133 3.89 10.31 20.16
N LEU A 134 3.94 9.95 21.43
CA LEU A 134 3.38 8.73 21.99
C LEU A 134 2.14 9.06 22.83
N TYR A 135 1.14 8.17 22.74
CA TYR A 135 -0.05 8.21 23.58
C TYR A 135 -0.15 6.87 24.29
N THR A 136 0.04 6.88 25.61
CA THR A 136 0.05 5.69 26.46
C THR A 136 -0.68 6.01 27.77
N ASP A 137 -1.30 4.99 28.34
CA ASP A 137 -2.03 5.03 29.60
C ASP A 137 -1.13 4.85 30.83
N ARG A 138 0.10 4.37 30.62
CA ARG A 138 1.17 4.29 31.62
C ARG A 138 2.43 4.99 31.14
#